data_AF-A0A7V2ST18-F1
#
_entry.id   AF-A0A7V2ST18-F1
#
_cell.length_a   1.000
_cell.length_b   1.000
_cell.length_c   1.000
_cell.angle_alpha   90.00
_cell.angle_beta   90.00
_cell.angle_gamma   90.00
#
_symmetry.space_group_name_H-M   'P 1'
#
loop_
_entity.id
_entity.type
_entity.pdbx_description
1 polymer ?
#
loop_
_entity_poly.entity_id
_entity_poly.type
_entity_poly.pdbx_seq_one_letter_code
_entity_poly.pdbx_strand_id
1 'polypeptide(L)'
;MNNKRQQILKWQQQGHIKSQDLGKSLEISQANITHKQWFEFISNTLVLFGLASLAVGVIFFFAYNWYDMSKLLKFALLQSLLAISAVIYTQINRQSN
;
A
#
# COMPACT_ATOMS: atom_id res chain seq x y z
N MET A 1 2.28 7.67 -12.41
CA MET A 1 1.85 9.06 -12.14
C MET A 1 1.32 9.64 -13.44
N ASN A 2 0.09 10.18 -13.45
CA ASN A 2 -0.52 10.70 -14.69
C ASN A 2 0.15 12.03 -15.07
N ASN A 3 1.19 11.94 -15.89
CA ASN A 3 2.07 13.03 -16.29
C ASN A 3 1.29 14.21 -16.90
N LYS A 4 0.19 13.89 -17.62
CA LYS A 4 -0.71 14.88 -18.23
C LYS A 4 -1.46 15.72 -17.21
N ARG A 5 -1.97 15.11 -16.13
CA ARG A 5 -2.65 15.84 -15.05
C ARG A 5 -1.70 16.80 -14.35
N GLN A 6 -0.50 16.33 -14.01
CA GLN A 6 0.51 17.17 -13.36
C GLN A 6 0.95 18.32 -14.25
N GLN A 7 1.05 18.09 -15.56
CA GLN A 7 1.39 19.12 -16.54
C GLN A 7 0.30 20.20 -16.65
N ILE A 8 -0.99 19.82 -16.66
CA ILE A 8 -2.11 20.78 -16.68
C ILE A 8 -2.18 21.60 -15.39
N LEU A 9 -1.94 20.97 -14.25
CA LEU A 9 -1.86 21.67 -12.97
C LEU A 9 -0.69 22.67 -12.96
N LYS A 10 0.47 22.30 -13.51
CA LYS A 10 1.60 23.23 -13.68
C LYS A 10 1.26 24.40 -14.59
N TRP A 11 0.61 24.15 -15.72
CA TRP A 11 0.18 25.21 -16.63
C TRP A 11 -0.84 26.15 -15.99
N GLN A 12 -1.70 25.65 -15.11
CA GLN A 12 -2.57 26.51 -14.31
C GLN A 12 -1.79 27.33 -13.27
N GLN A 13 -0.83 26.74 -12.57
CA GLN A 13 0.03 27.45 -11.62
C GLN A 13 0.85 28.56 -12.30
N GLN A 14 1.26 28.35 -13.55
CA GLN A 14 1.99 29.32 -14.38
C GLN A 14 1.08 30.38 -15.01
N GLY A 15 -0.24 30.31 -14.80
CA GLY A 15 -1.21 31.26 -15.36
C GLY A 15 -1.57 31.02 -16.83
N HIS A 16 -1.05 29.97 -17.48
CA HIS A 16 -1.40 29.60 -18.85
C HIS A 16 -2.83 29.08 -18.98
N ILE A 17 -3.40 28.56 -17.88
CA ILE A 17 -4.80 28.12 -17.80
C ILE A 17 -5.47 28.88 -16.66
N LYS A 18 -6.58 29.57 -16.96
CA LYS A 18 -7.38 30.23 -15.92
C LYS A 18 -8.04 29.17 -15.02
N SER A 19 -8.16 29.43 -13.73
CA SER A 19 -8.75 28.47 -12.76
C SER A 19 -10.16 27.99 -13.14
N GLN A 20 -10.94 28.86 -13.78
CA GLN A 20 -12.28 28.55 -14.30
C GLN A 20 -12.27 27.52 -15.45
N ASP A 21 -11.16 27.43 -16.20
CA ASP A 21 -11.01 26.56 -17.39
C ASP A 21 -10.26 25.26 -17.06
N LEU A 22 -9.78 25.11 -15.82
CA LEU A 22 -9.04 23.94 -15.36
C LEU A 22 -9.87 22.64 -15.52
N GLY A 23 -11.14 22.67 -15.13
CA GLY A 23 -12.03 21.50 -15.26
C GLY A 23 -12.16 21.03 -16.71
N LYS A 24 -12.42 21.97 -17.63
CA LYS A 24 -12.51 21.70 -19.06
C LYS A 24 -11.18 21.19 -19.63
N SER A 25 -10.05 21.76 -19.22
CA SER A 25 -8.73 21.33 -19.65
C SER A 25 -8.42 19.89 -19.21
N LEU A 26 -8.77 19.53 -17.97
CA LEU A 26 -8.62 18.16 -17.44
C LEU A 26 -9.54 17.15 -18.14
N GLU A 27 -10.73 17.59 -18.56
CA GLU A 27 -11.69 16.77 -19.30
C GLU A 27 -11.20 16.51 -20.73
N ILE A 28 -10.83 17.56 -21.49
CA ILE A 28 -10.37 17.45 -22.89
C ILE A 28 -9.09 16.60 -22.99
N SER A 29 -8.19 16.72 -22.02
CA SER A 29 -6.95 15.96 -21.96
C SER A 29 -7.09 14.52 -21.46
N GLN A 30 -8.31 14.13 -21.04
CA GLN A 30 -8.57 12.87 -20.35
C GLN A 30 -7.67 12.66 -19.12
N ALA A 31 -7.26 13.76 -18.49
CA ALA A 31 -6.41 13.77 -17.30
C ALA A 31 -7.23 13.77 -15.99
N ASN A 32 -8.56 13.63 -16.10
CA ASN A 32 -9.44 13.52 -14.96
C ASN A 32 -9.29 12.15 -14.28
N ILE A 33 -9.52 12.11 -12.97
CA ILE A 33 -9.46 10.86 -12.21
C ILE A 33 -10.73 10.08 -12.54
N THR A 34 -10.57 8.83 -12.98
CA THR A 34 -11.69 7.96 -13.32
C THR A 34 -12.29 7.30 -12.07
N HIS A 35 -13.55 6.90 -12.14
CA HIS A 35 -14.17 6.08 -11.09
C HIS A 35 -13.37 4.80 -10.79
N LYS A 36 -12.78 4.18 -11.83
CA LYS A 36 -11.92 3.01 -11.69
C LYS A 36 -10.69 3.30 -10.82
N GLN A 37 -10.02 4.44 -11.04
CA GLN A 37 -8.85 4.83 -10.24
C GLN A 37 -9.21 5.11 -8.78
N TRP A 38 -10.37 5.71 -8.52
CA TRP A 38 -10.89 5.87 -7.16
C TRP A 38 -11.18 4.53 -6.49
N PHE A 39 -11.84 3.62 -7.22
CA PHE A 39 -12.13 2.29 -6.72
C PHE A 39 -10.85 1.50 -6.42
N GLU A 40 -9.85 1.51 -7.32
CA GLU A 40 -8.55 0.86 -7.10
C GLU A 40 -7.84 1.44 -5.87
N PHE A 41 -7.85 2.76 -5.68
CA PHE A 41 -7.27 3.39 -4.50
C PHE A 41 -7.94 2.93 -3.20
N ILE A 42 -9.29 2.95 -3.16
CA ILE A 42 -10.06 2.52 -1.99
C ILE A 42 -9.83 1.02 -1.75
N SER A 43 -9.89 0.20 -2.80
CA SER A 43 -9.69 -1.25 -2.72
C SER A 43 -8.31 -1.58 -2.14
N ASN A 44 -7.24 -0.98 -2.68
CA ASN A 44 -5.89 -1.20 -2.18
C ASN A 44 -5.71 -0.70 -0.73
N THR A 45 -6.33 0.44 -0.40
CA THR A 45 -6.32 0.97 0.97
C THR A 45 -7.00 0.03 1.94
N LEU A 46 -8.19 -0.49 1.60
CA LEU A 46 -8.91 -1.47 2.41
C LEU A 46 -8.13 -2.77 2.57
N VAL A 47 -7.47 -3.25 1.50
CA VAL A 47 -6.60 -4.43 1.58
C VAL A 47 -5.44 -4.19 2.54
N LEU A 48 -4.80 -3.02 2.47
CA LEU A 48 -3.71 -2.66 3.39
C LEU A 48 -4.19 -2.60 4.84
N PHE A 49 -5.33 -1.94 5.10
CA PHE A 49 -5.92 -1.90 6.44
C PHE A 49 -6.36 -3.27 6.94
N GLY A 50 -6.91 -4.11 6.06
CA GLY A 50 -7.25 -5.50 6.38
C GLY A 50 -6.02 -6.31 6.77
N LEU A 51 -4.93 -6.21 6.00
CA LEU A 51 -3.66 -6.88 6.30
C LEU A 51 -3.06 -6.37 7.62
N ALA A 52 -3.08 -5.06 7.86
CA ALA A 52 -2.61 -4.46 9.10
C ALA A 52 -3.45 -4.93 10.30
N SER A 53 -4.78 -4.96 10.17
CA SER A 53 -5.71 -5.45 11.18
C SER A 53 -5.45 -6.92 11.52
N LEU A 54 -5.25 -7.77 10.51
CA LEU A 54 -4.87 -9.18 10.71
C LEU A 54 -3.53 -9.31 11.43
N ALA A 55 -2.51 -8.55 11.03
CA ALA A 55 -1.21 -8.56 11.69
C ALA A 55 -1.33 -8.19 13.18
N VAL A 56 -2.08 -7.14 13.48
CA VAL A 56 -2.38 -6.73 14.86
C VAL A 56 -3.15 -7.84 15.60
N GLY A 57 -4.19 -8.40 15.00
CA GLY A 57 -4.97 -9.49 15.58
C GLY A 57 -4.12 -10.72 15.93
N VAL A 58 -3.20 -11.10 15.04
CA VAL A 58 -2.24 -12.19 15.28
C VAL A 58 -1.34 -11.87 16.48
N ILE A 59 -0.80 -10.65 16.57
CA ILE A 59 0.03 -10.23 17.71
C ILE A 59 -0.75 -10.32 19.01
N PHE A 60 -1.98 -9.78 19.05
CA PHE A 60 -2.83 -9.82 20.24
C PHE A 60 -3.23 -11.24 20.62
N PHE A 61 -3.55 -12.10 19.64
CA PHE A 61 -3.84 -13.51 19.88
C PHE A 61 -2.69 -14.19 20.60
N PHE A 62 -1.46 -14.02 20.12
CA PHE A 62 -0.29 -14.62 20.76
C PHE A 62 0.04 -13.98 22.11
N ALA A 63 -0.11 -12.66 22.25
CA ALA A 63 0.12 -11.96 23.51
C ALA A 63 -0.85 -12.41 24.60
N TYR A 64 -2.15 -12.52 24.28
CA TYR A 64 -3.18 -12.98 25.20
C TYR A 64 -2.97 -14.44 25.60
N ASN A 65 -2.73 -15.32 24.62
CA ASN A 65 -2.52 -16.75 24.88
C ASN A 65 -1.09 -17.07 25.40
N TRP A 66 -0.21 -16.06 25.54
CA TRP A 66 1.22 -16.29 25.78
C TRP A 66 1.50 -17.10 27.05
N TYR A 67 0.75 -16.87 28.11
CA TYR A 67 0.95 -17.56 29.38
C TYR A 67 0.67 -19.07 29.24
N ASP A 68 -0.44 -19.42 28.58
CA ASP A 68 -0.92 -20.81 28.42
C ASP A 68 -0.23 -21.57 27.27
N MET A 69 0.46 -20.87 26.37
CA MET A 69 1.20 -21.52 25.28
C MET A 69 2.37 -22.36 25.79
N SER A 70 2.44 -23.60 25.31
CA SER A 70 3.54 -24.52 25.58
C SER A 70 4.89 -23.96 25.11
N LYS A 71 5.98 -24.34 25.78
CA LYS A 71 7.35 -23.93 25.40
C LYS A 71 7.70 -24.33 23.97
N LEU A 72 7.21 -25.49 23.51
CA LEU A 72 7.39 -25.97 22.14
C LEU A 72 6.73 -25.05 21.12
N LEU A 73 5.51 -24.57 21.39
CA LEU A 73 4.80 -23.69 20.47
C LEU A 73 5.51 -22.33 20.36
N LYS A 74 5.97 -21.77 21.48
CA LYS A 74 6.80 -20.55 21.49
C LYS A 74 8.09 -20.73 20.68
N PHE A 75 8.75 -21.88 20.84
CA PHE A 75 9.96 -22.20 20.08
C PHE A 75 9.68 -22.34 18.58
N ALA A 76 8.63 -23.07 18.20
CA ALA A 76 8.23 -23.23 16.81
C ALA A 76 7.89 -21.88 16.13
N LEU A 77 7.24 -20.98 16.88
CA LEU A 77 6.91 -19.63 16.41
C LEU A 77 8.17 -18.79 16.16
N LEU A 78 9.14 -18.84 17.07
CA LEU A 78 10.44 -18.16 16.87
C LEU A 78 11.20 -18.75 15.67
N GLN A 79 11.23 -20.07 15.54
CA GLN A 79 11.89 -20.75 14.42
C GLN A 79 11.25 -20.42 13.07
N SER A 80 9.92 -20.39 12.99
CA SER A 80 9.23 -20.02 11.75
C SER A 80 9.52 -18.57 11.36
N LEU A 81 9.58 -17.65 12.33
CA LEU A 81 9.91 -16.25 12.07
C LEU A 81 11.34 -16.08 11.54
N LEU A 82 12.30 -16.81 12.10
CA LEU A 82 13.68 -16.85 11.61
C LEU A 82 13.77 -17.44 10.19
N ALA A 83 13.08 -18.54 9.94
CA ALA A 83 13.06 -19.18 8.62
C ALA A 83 12.45 -18.26 7.55
N ILE A 84 11.32 -17.59 7.86
CA ILE A 84 10.70 -16.62 6.96
C ILE A 84 11.65 -15.46 6.69
N SER A 85 12.31 -14.91 7.72
CA SER A 85 13.29 -13.83 7.56
C SER A 85 14.44 -14.23 6.64
N ALA A 86 14.98 -15.44 6.82
CA ALA A 86 16.03 -15.97 5.96
C ALA A 86 15.56 -16.17 4.50
N VAL A 87 14.35 -16.72 4.30
CA VAL A 87 13.77 -16.88 2.97
C VAL A 87 13.58 -15.52 2.29
N ILE A 88 13.00 -14.53 2.98
CA ILE A 88 12.83 -13.18 2.44
C ILE A 88 14.19 -12.56 2.07
N TYR A 89 15.18 -12.67 2.95
CA TYR A 89 16.54 -12.16 2.67
C TYR A 89 17.13 -12.79 1.40
N THR A 90 17.04 -14.12 1.27
CA THR A 90 17.55 -14.80 0.08
C THR A 90 16.77 -14.44 -1.20
N GLN A 91 15.45 -14.24 -1.11
CA GLN A 91 14.64 -13.82 -2.26
C GLN A 91 14.98 -12.40 -2.72
N ILE A 92 15.12 -11.45 -1.79
CA ILE A 92 15.52 -10.06 -2.10
C ILE A 92 16.93 -10.07 -2.71
N ASN A 93 17.87 -10.82 -2.13
CA ASN A 93 19.23 -10.93 -2.66
C ASN A 93 19.28 -11.59 -4.04
N ARG A 94 18.36 -12.52 -4.33
CA ARG A 94 18.23 -13.17 -5.64
C ARG A 94 17.63 -12.26 -6.72
N GLN A 95 16.81 -11.26 -6.36
CA GLN A 95 16.29 -10.27 -7.31
C GLN A 95 17.31 -9.16 -7.62
N SER A 96 18.37 -9.05 -6.83
CA SER A 96 19.41 -8.02 -6.95
C SER A 96 20.65 -8.47 -7.75
N ASN A 97 20.76 -9.75 -8.10
CA ASN A 97 21.79 -10.33 -8.97
C ASN A 97 21.17 -10.78 -10.30
#